data_AF-A0A9N9H9Q1-F1
#
_entry.id   AF-A0A9N9H9Q1-F1
#
_cell.length_a   1.000
_cell.length_b   1.000
_cell.length_c   1.000
_cell.angle_alpha   90.00
_cell.angle_beta   90.00
_cell.angle_gamma   90.00
#
_symmetry.space_group_name_H-M   'P 1'
#
loop_
_entity.id
_entity.type
_entity.pdbx_description
1 polymer ?
#
loop_
_entity_poly.entity_id
_entity_poly.type
_entity_poly.pdbx_seq_one_letter_code
_entity_poly.pdbx_strand_id
1 'polypeptide(L)'
;MSIKLFCLENGKTPAVQHTFPVNISREETVGDLKDAIKAKKAPYFNDFPADHLKLWLANIPVDRDDLIQNQTLQDNNQLPATNDIEDHWTDTPLKKHIHIIVEVPI
;
A
#
# COMPACT_ATOMS: atom_id res chain seq x y z
N MET A 1 10.19 15.56 1.04
CA MET A 1 8.92 16.03 0.38
C MET A 1 7.83 14.97 0.55
N SER A 2 6.60 15.31 0.96
CA SER A 2 5.55 14.30 1.24
C SER A 2 4.67 13.96 0.03
N ILE A 3 4.23 12.71 -0.05
CA ILE A 3 3.26 12.20 -1.02
C ILE A 3 2.08 11.53 -0.34
N LYS A 4 1.02 11.30 -1.10
CA LYS A 4 -0.16 10.57 -0.67
C LYS A 4 -0.31 9.30 -1.50
N LEU A 5 -0.26 8.17 -0.82
CA LEU A 5 -0.44 6.84 -1.40
C LEU A 5 -1.81 6.29 -1.01
N PHE A 6 -2.36 5.44 -1.86
CA PHE A 6 -3.68 4.83 -1.68
C PHE A 6 -3.47 3.34 -1.53
N CYS A 7 -3.89 2.82 -0.39
CA CYS A 7 -3.68 1.43 0.01
C CYS A 7 -5.00 0.68 -0.04
N LEU A 8 -4.97 -0.56 -0.50
CA LEU A 8 -6.09 -1.49 -0.45
C LEU A 8 -5.64 -2.78 0.23
N GLU A 9 -6.43 -3.28 1.17
CA GLU A 9 -6.18 -4.61 1.75
C GLU A 9 -6.46 -5.69 0.72
N ASN A 10 -5.58 -6.70 0.65
CA ASN A 10 -5.71 -7.80 -0.29
C ASN A 10 -7.07 -8.50 -0.13
N GLY A 11 -7.74 -8.77 -1.26
CA GLY A 11 -9.06 -9.40 -1.29
C GLY A 11 -10.25 -8.52 -0.89
N LYS A 12 -10.07 -7.23 -0.55
CA LYS A 12 -11.21 -6.33 -0.27
C LYS A 12 -11.78 -5.73 -1.56
N THR A 13 -13.06 -6.02 -1.83
CA THR A 13 -13.84 -5.45 -2.93
C THR A 13 -15.20 -4.96 -2.42
N PRO A 14 -15.80 -3.92 -3.03
CA PRO A 14 -15.28 -3.12 -4.13
C PRO A 14 -14.19 -2.15 -3.66
N ALA A 15 -13.13 -1.97 -4.45
CA ALA A 15 -11.95 -1.22 -4.02
C ALA A 15 -12.24 0.24 -3.73
N VAL A 16 -13.20 0.86 -4.43
CA VAL A 16 -13.67 2.22 -4.18
C VAL A 16 -14.15 2.46 -2.75
N GLN A 17 -14.62 1.42 -2.04
CA GLN A 17 -15.09 1.52 -0.66
C GLN A 17 -14.00 1.21 0.38
N HIS A 18 -13.03 0.37 0.02
CA HIS A 18 -12.04 -0.15 0.96
C HIS A 18 -10.65 0.50 0.83
N THR A 19 -10.41 1.26 -0.23
CA THR A 19 -9.15 2.00 -0.40
C THR A 19 -9.05 3.14 0.60
N PHE A 20 -7.88 3.31 1.21
CA PHE A 20 -7.62 4.37 2.19
C PHE A 20 -6.31 5.13 1.89
N PRO A 21 -6.26 6.43 2.19
CA PRO A 21 -5.06 7.23 1.96
C PRO A 21 -4.07 7.14 3.13
N VAL A 22 -2.79 7.15 2.80
CA VAL A 22 -1.66 7.31 3.73
C VAL A 22 -0.77 8.43 3.21
N ASN A 23 -0.35 9.33 4.11
CA ASN A 23 0.64 10.36 3.79
C ASN A 23 2.00 9.87 4.30
N ILE A 24 3.04 10.02 3.49
CA ILE A 24 4.41 9.60 3.82
C ILE A 24 5.42 10.54 3.15
N SER A 25 6.57 10.77 3.75
CA SER A 25 7.69 11.45 3.10
C SER A 25 8.33 10.56 2.04
N ARG A 26 8.85 11.18 0.98
CA ARG A 26 9.70 10.51 -0.02
C ARG A 26 11.05 10.06 0.54
N GLU A 27 11.51 10.74 1.58
CA GLU A 27 12.77 10.47 2.30
C GLU A 27 12.60 9.38 3.38
N GLU A 28 11.38 8.93 3.62
CA GLU A 28 11.10 7.81 4.53
C GLU A 28 11.24 6.48 3.79
N THR A 29 11.31 5.40 4.57
CA THR A 29 11.42 4.05 4.05
C THR A 29 10.05 3.39 3.88
N VAL A 30 10.04 2.25 3.18
CA VAL A 30 8.88 1.35 3.16
C VAL A 30 8.58 0.81 4.57
N GLY A 31 9.58 0.68 5.45
CA GLY A 31 9.38 0.35 6.86
C GLY A 31 8.49 1.38 7.57
N ASP A 32 8.81 2.66 7.44
CA ASP A 32 8.02 3.76 7.99
C ASP A 32 6.60 3.79 7.40
N LEU A 33 6.47 3.44 6.11
CA LEU A 33 5.16 3.29 5.48
C LEU A 33 4.32 2.15 6.09
N LYS A 34 4.93 1.02 6.46
CA LYS A 34 4.21 -0.05 7.17
C LYS A 34 3.68 0.44 8.51
N ASP A 35 4.49 1.20 9.26
CA ASP A 35 4.06 1.82 10.52
C ASP A 35 2.91 2.81 10.30
N ALA A 36 3.00 3.65 9.27
CA ALA A 36 1.94 4.60 8.91
C ALA A 36 0.63 3.90 8.52
N ILE A 37 0.70 2.78 7.76
CA ILE A 37 -0.47 1.95 7.42
C ILE A 37 -1.09 1.33 8.67
N LYS A 38 -0.27 0.77 9.56
CA LYS A 38 -0.74 0.19 10.82
C LYS A 38 -1.43 1.24 11.69
N ALA A 39 -0.80 2.39 11.89
CA ALA A 39 -1.37 3.50 12.65
C ALA A 39 -2.71 3.99 12.04
N LYS A 40 -2.79 4.03 10.70
CA LYS A 40 -4.01 4.43 9.98
C LYS A 40 -5.19 3.47 10.20
N LYS A 41 -4.90 2.19 10.39
CA LYS A 41 -5.91 1.11 10.53
C LYS A 41 -6.12 0.69 11.98
N ALA A 42 -5.44 1.30 12.95
CA ALA A 42 -5.68 1.05 14.36
C ALA A 42 -7.17 1.27 14.73
N PRO A 43 -7.78 0.41 15.56
CA PRO A 43 -7.15 -0.72 16.26
C PRO A 43 -7.08 -2.02 15.44
N TYR A 44 -7.63 -2.06 14.22
CA TYR A 44 -7.79 -3.28 13.42
C TYR A 44 -6.46 -4.00 13.12
N PHE A 45 -5.34 -3.28 13.04
CA PHE A 45 -4.00 -3.85 12.80
C PHE A 45 -3.13 -3.89 14.07
N ASN A 46 -3.69 -3.76 15.27
CA ASN A 46 -2.88 -3.70 16.50
C ASN A 46 -2.33 -5.06 16.93
N ASP A 47 -2.90 -6.17 16.44
CA ASP A 47 -2.61 -7.53 16.91
C ASP A 47 -1.26 -8.08 16.47
N PHE A 48 -0.59 -7.44 15.51
CA PHE A 48 0.71 -7.85 14.98
C PHE A 48 1.62 -6.64 14.75
N PRO A 49 2.95 -6.78 14.84
CA PRO A 49 3.89 -5.68 14.56
C PRO A 49 3.89 -5.29 13.08
N ALA A 50 4.27 -4.04 12.76
CA ALA A 50 4.10 -3.50 11.40
C ALA A 50 4.96 -4.22 10.35
N ASP A 51 6.10 -4.79 10.74
CA ASP A 51 7.00 -5.56 9.88
C ASP A 51 6.35 -6.83 9.30
N HIS A 52 5.33 -7.37 9.97
CA HIS A 52 4.53 -8.49 9.46
C HIS A 52 3.65 -8.12 8.25
N LEU A 53 3.38 -6.83 8.01
CA LEU A 53 2.69 -6.40 6.80
C LEU A 53 3.56 -6.67 5.57
N LYS A 54 2.98 -7.28 4.54
CA LYS A 54 3.58 -7.32 3.21
C LYS A 54 2.92 -6.27 2.33
N LEU A 55 3.74 -5.44 1.70
CA LEU A 55 3.29 -4.37 0.83
C LEU A 55 3.70 -4.72 -0.59
N TRP A 56 2.79 -4.51 -1.53
CA TRP A 56 2.98 -4.80 -2.94
C TRP A 56 2.71 -3.54 -3.74
N LEU A 57 3.64 -3.17 -4.62
CA LEU A 57 3.46 -2.05 -5.52
C LEU A 57 2.30 -2.34 -6.47
N ALA A 58 1.33 -1.43 -6.50
CA ALA A 58 0.21 -1.45 -7.41
C ALA A 58 0.13 -0.13 -8.16
N ASN A 59 -0.48 -0.15 -9.34
CA ASN A 59 -0.84 1.06 -10.05
C ASN A 59 -2.09 0.80 -10.86
N ILE A 60 -3.20 0.55 -10.15
CA ILE A 60 -4.45 0.10 -10.74
C ILE A 60 -5.53 1.16 -10.53
N PRO A 61 -6.29 1.57 -11.56
CA PRO A 61 -7.42 2.46 -11.38
C PRO A 61 -8.40 1.89 -10.34
N VAL A 62 -8.84 2.74 -9.40
CA VAL A 62 -9.68 2.29 -8.27
C VAL A 62 -11.06 1.78 -8.70
N ASP A 63 -11.52 2.15 -9.89
CA ASP A 63 -12.79 1.73 -10.49
C ASP A 63 -12.69 0.43 -11.31
N ARG A 64 -11.53 -0.23 -11.29
CA ARG A 64 -11.26 -1.47 -12.03
C ARG A 64 -11.07 -2.67 -11.11
N ASP A 65 -12.15 -3.05 -10.42
CA ASP A 65 -12.18 -4.25 -9.56
C ASP A 65 -11.78 -5.53 -10.33
N ASP A 66 -12.05 -5.59 -11.64
CA ASP A 66 -11.64 -6.67 -12.54
C ASP A 66 -10.12 -6.84 -12.61
N LEU A 67 -9.36 -5.73 -12.60
CA LEU A 67 -7.90 -5.76 -12.64
C LEU A 67 -7.31 -6.13 -11.28
N ILE A 68 -7.95 -5.71 -10.19
CA ILE A 68 -7.52 -6.00 -8.82
C ILE A 68 -7.67 -7.49 -8.51
N GLN A 69 -8.80 -8.10 -8.90
CA GLN A 69 -9.04 -9.52 -8.69
C GLN A 69 -8.07 -10.41 -9.49
N ASN A 70 -7.62 -9.94 -10.65
CA ASN A 70 -6.65 -10.62 -11.48
C ASN A 70 -5.19 -10.25 -11.16
N GLN A 71 -4.96 -9.41 -10.14
CA GLN A 71 -3.62 -8.99 -9.78
C GLN A 71 -2.88 -10.13 -9.09
N THR A 72 -1.93 -10.74 -9.80
CA THR A 72 -1.00 -11.71 -9.21
C THR A 72 0.05 -10.94 -8.40
N LEU A 73 0.08 -11.17 -7.08
CA LEU A 73 1.14 -10.66 -6.20
C LEU A 73 2.41 -11.47 -6.49
N GLN A 74 3.23 -11.00 -7.43
CA GLN A 74 4.50 -11.60 -7.78
C GLN A 74 5.63 -10.97 -6.96
N ASP A 75 6.57 -11.77 -6.45
CA ASP A 75 7.66 -11.36 -5.54
C ASP A 75 8.47 -10.14 -6.00
N ASN A 76 8.61 -9.95 -7.31
CA ASN A 76 9.27 -8.79 -7.94
C ASN A 76 8.55 -7.45 -7.70
N ASN A 77 7.27 -7.46 -7.32
CA ASN A 77 6.51 -6.25 -6.96
C ASN A 77 6.42 -6.04 -5.45
N GLN A 78 7.01 -6.92 -4.64
CA GLN A 78 7.04 -6.72 -3.19
C GLN A 78 7.89 -5.49 -2.87
N LEU A 79 7.40 -4.65 -1.96
CA LEU A 79 8.11 -3.49 -1.45
C LEU A 79 8.90 -3.89 -0.19
N PRO A 80 10.24 -4.02 -0.25
CA PRO A 80 11.06 -4.36 0.90
C PRO A 80 11.14 -3.18 1.87
N ALA A 81 11.14 -3.45 3.17
CA ALA A 81 11.15 -2.39 4.20
C ALA A 81 12.38 -1.47 4.15
N THR A 82 13.48 -1.94 3.56
CA THR A 82 14.74 -1.21 3.43
C THR A 82 14.77 -0.21 2.28
N ASN A 83 13.80 -0.25 1.36
CA ASN A 83 13.77 0.64 0.22
C ASN A 83 13.21 2.00 0.64
N ASP A 84 13.70 3.05 -0.02
CA ASP A 84 13.17 4.38 0.16
C ASP A 84 11.87 4.54 -0.63
N ILE A 85 10.99 5.42 -0.16
CA ILE A 85 9.74 5.72 -0.88
C ILE A 85 10.03 6.33 -2.25
N GLU A 86 11.09 7.14 -2.36
CA GLU A 86 11.47 7.74 -3.64
C GLU A 86 11.91 6.74 -4.71
N ASP A 87 12.41 5.55 -4.34
CA ASP A 87 12.81 4.50 -5.28
C ASP A 87 11.62 4.01 -6.14
N HIS A 88 10.42 4.02 -5.57
CA HIS A 88 9.21 3.47 -6.19
C HIS A 88 8.28 4.56 -6.73
N TRP A 89 8.35 5.77 -6.17
CA TRP A 89 7.50 6.89 -6.55
C TRP A 89 8.34 8.12 -6.87
N THR A 90 9.28 8.01 -7.81
CA THR A 90 10.09 9.14 -8.31
C THR A 90 9.21 10.28 -8.81
N ASP A 91 8.18 9.95 -9.61
CA ASP A 91 7.17 10.89 -10.09
C ASP A 91 5.99 11.04 -9.12
N THR A 92 5.07 11.95 -9.43
CA THR A 92 3.82 12.09 -8.67
C THR A 92 2.93 10.86 -8.89
N PRO A 93 2.49 10.15 -7.83
CA PRO A 93 1.59 9.02 -7.95
C PRO A 93 0.29 9.36 -8.69
N LEU A 94 -0.23 8.41 -9.49
CA LEU A 94 -1.42 8.64 -10.32
C LEU A 94 -2.68 8.89 -9.47
N LYS A 95 -3.48 9.87 -9.87
CA LYS A 95 -4.74 10.14 -9.17
C LYS A 95 -5.76 9.03 -9.46
N LYS A 96 -6.64 8.75 -8.49
CA LYS A 96 -7.70 7.72 -8.60
C LYS A 96 -7.15 6.30 -8.84
N HIS A 97 -5.93 6.02 -8.40
CA HIS A 97 -5.31 4.71 -8.47
C HIS A 97 -5.05 4.18 -7.07
N ILE A 98 -5.07 2.85 -6.95
CA ILE A 98 -4.51 2.11 -5.84
C ILE A 98 -3.02 1.99 -6.12
N HIS A 99 -2.23 2.45 -5.17
CA HIS A 99 -0.78 2.46 -5.26
C HIS A 99 -0.16 1.25 -4.57
N ILE A 100 -0.86 0.67 -3.59
CA ILE A 100 -0.32 -0.40 -2.74
C ILE A 100 -1.42 -1.41 -2.42
N ILE A 101 -1.11 -2.69 -2.57
CA ILE A 101 -1.87 -3.77 -1.94
C ILE A 101 -1.20 -4.15 -0.62
N VAL A 102 -2.01 -4.22 0.44
CA VAL A 102 -1.60 -4.55 1.81
C VAL A 102 -2.06 -5.96 2.12
N GLU A 103 -1.11 -6.86 2.33
CA GLU A 103 -1.38 -8.21 2.81
C GLU A 103 -1.05 -8.28 4.30
N VAL A 104 -2.06 -8.64 5.09
CA VAL A 104 -1.94 -8.82 6.54
C VAL A 104 -1.52 -10.26 6.85
N PRO A 105 -0.77 -10.49 7.94
CA PRO A 105 -0.48 -11.85 8.40
C PRO A 105 -1.79 -12.59 8.73
N ILE A 106 -1.82 -13.89 8.42
CA ILE A 106 -2.90 -14.82 8.79
C ILE A 106 -2.71 -15.28 10.23
#